data_AF-A0A8J7TPV4-F1
#
_entry.id   AF-A0A8J7TPV4-F1
#
_cell.length_a   1.000
_cell.length_b   1.000
_cell.length_c   1.000
_cell.angle_alpha   90.00
_cell.angle_beta   90.00
_cell.angle_gamma   90.00
#
_symmetry.space_group_name_H-M   'P 1'
#
loop_
_entity.id
_entity.type
_entity.pdbx_description
1 polymer ?
#
loop_
_entity_poly.entity_id
_entity_poly.type
_entity_poly.pdbx_seq_one_letter_code
_entity_poly.pdbx_strand_id
1 'polypeptide(L)'
;MSIDISQLSAAELDELIVRAAARRATLEPAQSAQPPEKAEAIVNPAWHTSPLPNGVLFMLRHPGLGWLPFILPHEHRVHLTSLWLHQSLLFKPVEVAAEPATPAAITPNFGTGGSGTVH
;
A
#
# COMPACT_ATOMS: atom_id res chain seq x y z
N MET A 1 23.74 -12.39 -18.68
CA MET A 1 24.46 -11.65 -17.64
C MET A 1 23.85 -12.06 -16.31
N SER A 2 24.66 -12.58 -15.39
CA SER A 2 24.22 -12.96 -14.04
C SER A 2 24.49 -11.78 -13.11
N ILE A 3 23.45 -11.19 -12.53
CA ILE A 3 23.58 -10.21 -11.44
C ILE A 3 23.25 -10.97 -10.16
N ASP A 4 24.22 -11.07 -9.24
CA ASP A 4 23.98 -11.67 -7.93
C ASP A 4 23.42 -10.61 -6.97
N ILE A 5 22.10 -10.61 -6.82
CA ILE A 5 21.38 -9.66 -5.95
C ILE A 5 21.70 -9.86 -4.46
N SER A 6 22.24 -11.02 -4.06
CA SER A 6 22.52 -11.32 -2.65
C SER A 6 23.69 -10.52 -2.08
N GLN A 7 24.55 -9.99 -2.95
CA GLN A 7 25.73 -9.22 -2.58
C GLN A 7 25.49 -7.71 -2.58
N LEU A 8 24.32 -7.26 -3.04
CA LEU A 8 23.99 -5.84 -3.11
C LEU A 8 23.52 -5.31 -1.75
N SER A 9 24.02 -4.15 -1.37
CA SER A 9 23.45 -3.37 -0.27
C SER A 9 22.03 -2.90 -0.61
N ALA A 10 21.28 -2.45 0.40
CA ALA A 10 19.92 -1.93 0.20
C ALA A 10 19.89 -0.77 -0.81
N ALA A 11 20.84 0.17 -0.72
CA ALA A 11 20.90 1.31 -1.64
C ALA A 11 21.21 0.89 -3.08
N GLU A 12 22.15 -0.05 -3.28
CA GLU A 12 22.46 -0.58 -4.61
C GLU A 12 21.28 -1.36 -5.20
N LEU A 13 20.54 -2.08 -4.36
CA LEU A 13 19.34 -2.81 -4.76
C LEU A 13 18.21 -1.85 -5.14
N ASP A 14 18.00 -0.77 -4.37
CA ASP A 14 17.03 0.27 -4.67
C ASP A 14 17.34 0.93 -6.03
N GLU A 15 18.60 1.29 -6.28
CA GLU A 15 19.03 1.84 -7.57
C GLU A 15 18.82 0.84 -8.72
N LEU A 16 19.08 -0.45 -8.49
CA LEU A 16 18.85 -1.50 -9.47
C LEU A 16 17.36 -1.62 -9.79
N ILE A 17 16.49 -1.63 -8.77
CA ILE A 17 15.03 -1.71 -8.93
C ILE A 17 14.52 -0.52 -9.74
N VAL A 18 14.94 0.71 -9.42
CA VAL A 18 14.54 1.92 -10.15
C VAL A 18 14.96 1.84 -11.62
N ARG A 19 16.21 1.46 -11.91
CA ARG A 19 16.69 1.32 -13.28
C ARG A 19 15.99 0.20 -14.05
N ALA A 20 15.76 -0.94 -13.39
CA ALA A 20 15.08 -2.10 -13.98
C ALA A 20 13.62 -1.76 -14.32
N ALA A 21 12.90 -1.07 -13.42
CA ALA A 21 11.53 -0.63 -13.63
C ALA A 21 11.45 0.36 -14.81
N ALA A 22 12.32 1.36 -14.84
CA ALA A 22 12.40 2.32 -15.94
C ALA A 22 12.68 1.62 -17.29
N ARG A 23 13.62 0.66 -17.31
CA ARG A 23 13.90 -0.12 -18.52
C ARG A 23 12.69 -0.96 -18.91
N ARG A 24 12.06 -1.67 -17.98
CA ARG A 24 10.92 -2.56 -18.24
C ARG A 24 9.75 -1.81 -18.88
N ALA A 25 9.53 -0.54 -18.51
CA ALA A 25 8.49 0.31 -19.09
C ALA A 25 8.71 0.64 -20.58
N THR A 26 9.94 0.50 -21.08
CA THR A 26 10.29 0.76 -22.50
C THR A 26 10.30 -0.48 -23.38
N LEU A 27 10.12 -1.66 -22.79
CA LEU A 27 10.27 -2.94 -23.48
C LEU A 27 8.93 -3.50 -23.94
N GLU A 28 8.94 -4.09 -25.14
CA GLU A 28 7.84 -4.90 -25.64
C GLU A 28 8.04 -6.40 -25.30
N PRO A 29 6.95 -7.13 -25.00
CA PRO A 29 5.59 -6.62 -24.86
C PRO A 29 5.42 -5.75 -23.61
N ALA A 30 4.58 -4.72 -23.71
CA ALA A 30 4.14 -3.95 -22.55
C ALA A 30 3.60 -4.87 -21.43
N GLN A 31 3.62 -4.39 -20.18
CA GLN A 31 2.98 -5.12 -19.09
C GLN A 31 1.48 -5.27 -19.37
N SER A 32 0.90 -6.40 -18.97
CA SER A 32 -0.53 -6.64 -19.14
C SER A 32 -1.34 -5.52 -18.48
N ALA A 33 -2.31 -4.98 -19.22
CA ALA A 33 -3.27 -4.02 -18.67
C ALA A 33 -4.34 -4.71 -17.79
N GLN A 34 -4.49 -6.03 -17.92
CA GLN A 34 -5.41 -6.81 -17.08
C GLN A 34 -4.72 -7.27 -15.80
N PRO A 35 -5.39 -7.16 -14.64
CA PRO A 35 -4.87 -7.71 -13.39
C PRO A 35 -4.69 -9.23 -13.51
N PRO A 36 -3.65 -9.81 -12.89
CA PRO A 36 -3.45 -11.25 -12.89
C PRO A 36 -4.57 -11.95 -12.10
N GLU A 37 -4.93 -13.18 -12.49
CA GLU A 37 -5.93 -13.98 -11.77
C GLU A 37 -5.51 -14.34 -10.34
N LYS A 38 -4.20 -14.42 -10.10
CA LYS A 38 -3.61 -14.70 -8.80
C LYS A 38 -2.51 -13.68 -8.53
N ALA A 39 -2.59 -13.04 -7.37
CA ALA A 39 -1.59 -12.09 -6.90
C ALA A 39 -1.30 -12.36 -5.42
N GLU A 40 -0.02 -12.33 -5.06
CA GLU A 40 0.36 -12.17 -3.66
C GLU A 40 -0.01 -10.75 -3.21
N ALA A 41 -0.69 -10.64 -2.08
CA ALA A 41 -1.20 -9.37 -1.57
C ALA A 41 -0.61 -9.06 -0.19
N ILE A 42 -0.30 -7.79 0.04
CA ILE A 42 0.07 -7.29 1.36
C ILE A 42 -1.22 -7.04 2.14
N VAL A 43 -1.33 -7.67 3.30
CA VAL A 43 -2.45 -7.45 4.22
C VAL A 43 -2.17 -6.19 5.04
N ASN A 44 -3.14 -5.28 5.10
CA ASN A 44 -3.07 -4.02 5.84
C ASN A 44 -1.80 -3.19 5.51
N PRO A 45 -1.58 -2.81 4.23
CA PRO A 45 -0.44 -1.99 3.86
C PRO A 45 -0.58 -0.59 4.45
N ALA A 46 0.54 0.03 4.85
CA ALA A 46 0.53 1.47 5.13
C ALA A 46 0.21 2.25 3.84
N TRP A 47 -0.60 3.29 3.97
CA TRP A 47 -1.07 4.08 2.83
C TRP A 47 -1.06 5.57 3.16
N HIS A 48 -1.04 6.41 2.13
CA HIS A 48 -1.11 7.87 2.26
C HIS A 48 -1.91 8.47 1.12
N THR A 49 -2.69 9.51 1.42
CA THR A 49 -3.48 10.22 0.42
C THR A 49 -3.41 11.74 0.62
N SER A 50 -3.37 12.50 -0.47
CA SER A 50 -3.31 13.97 -0.44
C SER A 50 -4.02 14.59 -1.65
N PRO A 51 -4.84 15.64 -1.48
CA PRO A 51 -5.56 16.27 -2.59
C PRO A 51 -4.61 17.00 -3.57
N LEU A 52 -4.93 16.93 -4.86
CA LEU A 52 -4.28 17.67 -5.95
C LEU A 52 -5.33 18.45 -6.76
N PRO A 53 -4.97 19.52 -7.49
CA PRO A 53 -5.93 20.35 -8.24
C PRO A 53 -6.86 19.58 -9.18
N ASN A 54 -6.37 18.51 -9.81
CA ASN A 54 -7.10 17.67 -10.78
C ASN A 54 -7.18 16.19 -10.37
N GLY A 55 -6.79 15.85 -9.14
CA GLY A 55 -6.57 14.46 -8.75
C GLY A 55 -6.42 14.26 -7.25
N VAL A 56 -6.17 13.04 -6.83
CA VAL A 56 -5.62 12.74 -5.51
C VAL A 56 -4.34 11.97 -5.71
N LEU A 57 -3.31 12.29 -4.93
CA LEU A 57 -2.17 11.42 -4.75
C LEU A 57 -2.63 10.28 -3.83
N PHE A 58 -2.49 9.03 -4.29
CA PHE A 58 -2.70 7.83 -3.50
C PHE A 58 -1.39 7.04 -3.49
N MET A 59 -0.86 6.74 -2.32
CA MET A 59 0.37 5.97 -2.16
C MET A 59 0.13 4.73 -1.33
N LEU A 60 0.71 3.62 -1.76
CA LEU A 60 0.76 2.36 -1.02
C LEU A 60 2.20 2.00 -0.71
N ARG A 61 2.49 1.56 0.52
CA ARG A 61 3.82 1.09 0.91
C ARG A 61 3.96 -0.40 0.64
N HIS A 62 4.94 -0.75 -0.18
CA HIS A 62 5.38 -2.12 -0.42
C HIS A 62 6.68 -2.40 0.38
N PRO A 63 6.80 -3.56 1.08
CA PRO A 63 7.96 -3.86 1.93
C PRO A 63 9.31 -3.80 1.19
N GLY A 64 9.36 -4.25 -0.07
CA GLY A 64 10.59 -4.27 -0.87
C GLY A 64 10.67 -3.24 -2.01
N LEU A 65 9.62 -2.44 -2.24
CA LEU A 65 9.62 -1.43 -3.32
C LEU A 65 9.46 0.01 -2.77
N GLY A 66 9.31 0.15 -1.44
CA GLY A 66 9.08 1.45 -0.82
C GLY A 66 7.67 1.99 -1.09
N TRP A 67 7.55 3.30 -1.20
CA TRP A 67 6.28 3.97 -1.47
C TRP A 67 5.98 4.01 -2.97
N LEU A 68 4.83 3.50 -3.36
CA LEU A 68 4.37 3.47 -4.74
C LEU A 68 3.28 4.54 -4.94
N PRO A 69 3.57 5.65 -5.66
CA PRO A 69 2.64 6.75 -5.84
C PRO A 69 1.78 6.60 -7.10
N PHE A 70 0.51 6.95 -6.97
CA PHE A 70 -0.48 6.96 -8.05
C PHE A 70 -1.29 8.25 -8.01
N ILE A 71 -1.55 8.86 -9.17
CA ILE A 71 -2.48 9.98 -9.28
C ILE A 71 -3.80 9.42 -9.80
N LEU A 72 -4.87 9.57 -9.02
CA LEU A 72 -6.22 9.22 -9.46
C LEU A 72 -6.94 10.50 -9.90
N PRO A 73 -7.33 10.60 -11.19
CA PRO A 73 -8.14 11.71 -11.69
C PRO A 73 -9.48 11.86 -10.94
N HIS A 74 -10.14 13.00 -11.10
CA HIS A 74 -11.41 13.28 -10.44
C HIS A 74 -12.49 12.21 -10.69
N GLU A 75 -12.68 11.86 -11.95
CA GLU A 75 -13.68 10.91 -12.42
C GLU A 75 -13.48 9.50 -11.82
N HIS A 76 -12.24 9.06 -11.64
CA HIS A 76 -11.95 7.73 -11.11
C HIS A 76 -12.14 7.65 -9.60
N ARG A 77 -11.93 8.76 -8.87
CA ARG A 77 -12.07 8.81 -7.41
C ARG A 77 -13.49 8.51 -6.96
N VAL A 78 -14.48 9.16 -7.58
CA VAL A 78 -15.89 8.96 -7.25
C VAL A 78 -16.30 7.52 -7.51
N HIS A 79 -15.90 6.96 -8.64
CA HIS A 79 -16.20 5.58 -9.00
C HIS A 79 -15.59 4.59 -8.00
N LEU A 80 -14.32 4.76 -7.66
CA LEU A 80 -13.59 3.90 -6.72
C LEU A 80 -14.18 3.97 -5.31
N THR A 81 -14.53 5.16 -4.81
CA THR A 81 -15.22 5.32 -3.52
C THR A 81 -16.57 4.60 -3.51
N SER A 82 -17.35 4.71 -4.59
CA SER A 82 -18.64 4.01 -4.71
C SER A 82 -18.46 2.49 -4.68
N LEU A 83 -17.46 1.96 -5.38
CA LEU A 83 -17.18 0.52 -5.40
C LEU A 83 -16.77 0.01 -4.02
N TRP A 84 -15.90 0.72 -3.32
CA TRP A 84 -15.47 0.33 -1.97
C TRP A 84 -16.62 0.35 -0.97
N LEU A 85 -17.44 1.40 -0.98
CA LEU A 85 -18.63 1.46 -0.13
C LEU A 85 -19.54 0.26 -0.39
N HIS A 86 -19.81 -0.04 -1.66
CA HIS A 86 -20.64 -1.18 -2.03
C HIS A 86 -20.05 -2.51 -1.54
N GLN A 87 -18.74 -2.72 -1.67
CA GLN A 87 -18.06 -3.92 -1.17
C GLN A 87 -18.13 -4.03 0.36
N SER A 88 -17.96 -2.93 1.09
CA SER A 88 -18.09 -2.91 2.55
C SER A 88 -19.50 -3.28 3.02
N LEU A 89 -20.53 -3.01 2.21
CA LEU A 89 -21.91 -3.39 2.50
C LEU A 89 -22.21 -4.86 2.17
N LEU A 90 -21.53 -5.44 1.17
CA LEU A 90 -21.75 -6.82 0.75
C LEU A 90 -21.02 -7.84 1.63
N PHE A 91 -19.82 -7.52 2.10
CA PHE A 91 -18.98 -8.44 2.86
C PHE A 91 -18.92 -8.04 4.33
N LYS A 92 -19.54 -8.86 5.19
CA LYS A 92 -19.35 -8.72 6.64
C LYS A 92 -17.91 -9.11 6.98
N PRO A 93 -17.18 -8.32 7.80
CA PRO A 93 -15.87 -8.72 8.29
C PRO A 93 -15.97 -10.11 8.93
N VAL A 94 -15.05 -11.01 8.58
CA VAL A 94 -14.86 -12.24 9.35
C VAL A 94 -14.53 -11.78 10.77
N GLU A 95 -15.41 -12.10 11.72
CA GLU A 95 -15.16 -11.87 13.12
C GLU A 95 -13.93 -12.71 13.47
N VAL A 96 -12.77 -12.06 13.57
CA VAL A 96 -11.58 -12.68 14.12
C VAL A 96 -11.99 -13.02 15.54
N ALA A 97 -12.26 -14.30 15.80
CA ALA A 97 -12.60 -14.80 17.12
C ALA A 97 -11.54 -14.24 18.07
N ALA A 98 -11.95 -13.30 18.91
CA ALA A 98 -11.07 -12.72 19.89
C ALA A 98 -10.51 -13.87 20.71
N GLU A 99 -9.19 -14.08 20.64
CA GLU A 99 -8.51 -14.75 21.74
C GLU A 99 -8.93 -14.00 23.01
N PRO A 100 -9.40 -14.70 24.06
CA PRO A 100 -9.88 -14.03 25.26
C PRO A 100 -8.72 -13.23 25.84
N ALA A 101 -8.79 -11.92 25.70
CA ALA A 101 -7.91 -10.99 26.35
C ALA A 101 -8.10 -11.18 27.86
N THR A 102 -7.16 -11.88 28.50
CA THR A 102 -6.96 -11.78 29.95
C THR A 102 -6.90 -10.28 30.27
N PRO A 103 -7.80 -9.73 31.10
CA PRO A 103 -7.79 -8.30 31.37
C PRO A 103 -6.52 -7.96 32.15
N ALA A 104 -5.50 -7.46 31.44
CA ALA A 104 -4.38 -6.78 32.05
C ALA A 104 -4.91 -5.52 32.72
N ALA A 105 -4.74 -5.41 34.04
CA ALA A 105 -5.21 -4.31 34.84
C ALA A 105 -4.78 -2.96 34.24
N ILE A 106 -5.75 -2.10 33.97
CA ILE A 106 -5.53 -0.74 33.51
C ILE A 106 -5.06 0.08 34.72
N THR A 107 -3.76 0.36 34.82
CA THR A 107 -3.25 1.45 35.65
C THR A 107 -3.22 2.73 34.80
N PRO A 108 -4.03 3.76 35.10
CA PRO A 108 -3.97 5.01 34.35
C PRO A 108 -2.69 5.77 34.72
N ASN A 109 -1.86 6.05 33.71
CA ASN A 109 -0.78 7.03 33.85
C ASN A 109 -1.20 8.31 33.11
N PHE A 110 -1.50 9.37 33.87
CA PHE A 110 -1.81 10.68 33.33
C PHE A 110 -0.50 11.41 33.00
N GLY A 111 -0.20 11.58 31.71
CA GLY A 111 0.98 12.31 31.23
C GLY A 111 0.71 13.01 29.91
N THR A 112 0.76 14.33 29.92
CA THR A 112 0.38 15.32 28.91
C THR A 112 1.12 15.26 27.56
N GLY A 113 0.35 15.31 26.46
CA GLY A 113 0.62 16.17 25.30
C GLY A 113 1.33 15.55 24.08
N GLY A 114 0.64 15.53 22.93
CA GLY A 114 1.28 15.41 21.60
C GLY A 114 0.39 14.76 20.54
N SER A 115 -0.36 15.58 19.79
CA SER A 115 -1.29 15.16 18.72
C SER A 115 -0.57 14.87 17.40
N GLY A 116 -0.83 13.70 16.81
CA GLY A 116 -0.54 13.34 15.43
C GLY A 116 -0.94 11.90 15.15
N THR A 117 -1.84 11.65 14.17
CA THR A 117 -2.33 10.30 13.85
C THR A 117 -1.77 9.82 12.51
N VAL A 118 -1.12 8.66 12.54
CA VAL A 118 -0.70 7.83 11.40
C VAL A 118 -1.58 6.58 11.44
N HIS A 119 -2.06 6.08 10.29
CA HIS A 119 -2.84 4.83 10.16
C HIS A 119 -2.14 3.84 9.25
#